data_AF-A0A8Q3SHS4-F1
#
_entry.id   AF-A0A8Q3SHS4-F1
#
_cell.length_a   1.000
_cell.length_b   1.000
_cell.length_c   1.000
_cell.angle_alpha   90.00
_cell.angle_beta   90.00
_cell.angle_gamma   90.00
#
_symmetry.space_group_name_H-M   'P 1'
#
loop_
_entity.id
_entity.type
_entity.pdbx_description
1 polymer ?
#
loop_
_entity_poly.entity_id
_entity_poly.type
_entity_poly.pdbx_seq_one_letter_code
_entity_poly.pdbx_strand_id
1 'polypeptide(L)'
;MQVSSLNEVKIYSLSCGKSLPEWLSDRKKRALQKKDVDVRRRIELIQDFEMPTVCTTIKVSKDGQYILATGTYKPRVRCYDTYQLSLKFERCLDSEVVTFEILSDDYSKGLALSPRPEGQWRNFSSLQHQPPEFK
;
A
#
# COMPACT_ATOMS: atom_id res chain seq x y z
N MET A 1 -8.26 11.22 -13.12
CA MET A 1 -8.85 12.14 -12.12
C MET A 1 -10.36 12.22 -12.36
N GLN A 2 -11.14 11.75 -11.40
CA GLN A 2 -12.60 11.87 -11.40
C GLN A 2 -13.01 12.92 -10.38
N VAL A 3 -13.94 13.79 -10.73
CA VAL A 3 -14.46 14.83 -9.84
C VAL A 3 -15.92 14.53 -9.57
N SER A 4 -16.30 14.48 -8.28
CA SER A 4 -17.69 14.43 -7.86
C SER A 4 -18.01 15.67 -7.03
N SER A 5 -19.21 16.20 -7.17
CA SER A 5 -19.70 17.31 -6.35
C SER A 5 -20.86 16.82 -5.49
N LEU A 6 -20.69 16.91 -4.18
CA LEU A 6 -21.73 16.61 -3.19
C LEU A 6 -21.90 17.84 -2.31
N ASN A 7 -23.12 18.38 -2.23
CA ASN A 7 -23.44 19.57 -1.43
C ASN A 7 -22.50 20.75 -1.70
N GLU A 8 -22.26 21.07 -2.98
CA GLU A 8 -21.36 22.17 -3.42
C GLU A 8 -19.88 21.99 -3.06
N VAL A 9 -19.49 20.87 -2.46
CA VAL A 9 -18.09 20.50 -2.20
C VAL A 9 -17.57 19.59 -3.30
N LYS A 10 -16.42 19.95 -3.88
CA LYS A 10 -15.72 19.16 -4.91
C LYS A 10 -14.84 18.10 -4.25
N ILE A 11 -15.11 16.83 -4.54
CA ILE A 11 -14.32 15.67 -4.14
C ILE A 11 -13.50 15.21 -5.36
N TYR A 12 -12.20 15.08 -5.16
CA TYR A 12 -11.26 14.70 -6.21
C TYR A 12 -10.74 13.28 -5.98
N SER A 13 -11.12 12.36 -6.86
CA SER A 13 -10.57 11.00 -6.86
C SER A 13 -9.42 10.93 -7.87
N LEU A 14 -8.19 10.97 -7.34
CA LEU A 14 -6.97 11.10 -8.14
C LEU A 14 -6.54 9.77 -8.76
N SER A 15 -6.60 8.68 -7.99
CA SER A 15 -6.17 7.33 -8.37
C SER A 15 -7.31 6.42 -8.87
N CYS A 16 -8.53 6.94 -9.03
CA CYS A 16 -9.64 6.16 -9.58
C CYS A 16 -9.35 5.75 -11.04
N GLY A 17 -9.40 4.44 -11.28
CA GLY A 17 -9.24 3.85 -12.61
C GLY A 17 -8.99 2.35 -12.54
N LYS A 18 -9.14 1.66 -13.67
CA LYS A 18 -8.79 0.24 -13.80
C LYS A 18 -7.26 0.12 -13.74
N SER A 19 -6.71 -0.65 -12.81
CA SER A 19 -5.30 -1.00 -12.85
C SER A 19 -5.06 -1.86 -14.10
N LEU A 20 -3.97 -1.57 -14.80
CA LEU A 20 -3.55 -2.44 -15.90
C LEU A 20 -3.06 -3.75 -15.27
N PRO A 21 -3.51 -4.91 -15.76
CA PRO A 21 -3.06 -6.18 -15.21
C PRO A 21 -1.53 -6.30 -15.27
N GLU A 22 -0.94 -6.80 -14.19
CA GLU A 22 0.52 -6.95 -14.05
C GLU A 22 1.11 -7.87 -15.13
N TRP A 23 0.37 -8.91 -15.52
CA TRP A 23 0.75 -9.87 -16.57
C TRP A 23 0.78 -9.28 -18.00
N LEU A 24 0.35 -8.03 -18.19
CA LEU A 24 0.36 -7.40 -19.49
C LEU A 24 1.78 -6.95 -19.88
N SER A 25 2.29 -7.40 -21.02
CA SER A 25 3.61 -7.01 -21.49
C SER A 25 3.75 -5.50 -21.75
N ASP A 26 4.95 -4.95 -21.57
CA ASP A 26 5.22 -3.51 -21.73
C ASP A 26 4.83 -2.99 -23.11
N ARG A 27 4.99 -3.81 -24.16
CA ARG A 27 4.57 -3.47 -25.52
C ARG A 27 3.06 -3.26 -25.60
N LYS A 28 2.27 -4.12 -24.94
CA LYS A 28 0.81 -4.01 -24.89
C LYS A 28 0.38 -2.85 -23.98
N LYS A 29 1.05 -2.63 -22.84
CA LYS A 29 0.84 -1.45 -21.97
C LYS A 29 1.02 -0.15 -22.75
N ARG A 30 2.13 0.00 -23.48
CA ARG A 30 2.40 1.17 -24.34
C ARG A 30 1.39 1.32 -25.48
N ALA A 31 0.93 0.21 -26.07
CA ALA A 31 -0.10 0.25 -27.09
C ALA A 31 -1.46 0.72 -26.55
N LEU A 32 -1.83 0.28 -25.34
CA LEU A 32 -3.06 0.73 -24.66
C LEU A 32 -2.98 2.21 -24.26
N GLN A 33 -1.85 2.68 -23.73
CA GLN A 33 -1.62 4.10 -23.43
C GLN A 33 -1.78 5.01 -24.66
N LYS A 34 -1.52 4.50 -25.87
CA LYS A 34 -1.72 5.24 -27.13
C LYS A 34 -3.17 5.24 -27.60
N LYS A 35 -3.91 4.16 -27.33
CA LYS A 35 -5.29 3.97 -27.81
C LYS A 35 -6.33 4.56 -26.86
N ASP A 36 -6.07 4.48 -25.56
CA ASP A 36 -7.04 4.78 -24.52
C ASP A 36 -6.63 6.05 -23.76
N VAL A 37 -7.51 7.06 -23.84
CA VAL A 37 -7.31 8.37 -23.19
C VAL A 37 -7.37 8.25 -21.67
N ASP A 38 -8.14 7.31 -21.14
CA ASP A 38 -8.30 7.12 -19.69
C ASP A 38 -7.05 6.50 -19.08
N VAL A 39 -6.43 5.54 -19.78
CA VAL A 39 -5.14 4.96 -19.40
C VAL A 39 -4.03 6.01 -19.49
N ARG A 40 -4.06 6.87 -20.51
CA ARG A 40 -3.08 7.95 -20.69
C ARG A 40 -3.18 9.04 -19.63
N ARG A 41 -4.40 9.37 -19.19
CA ARG A 41 -4.67 10.41 -18.16
C ARG A 41 -4.68 9.85 -16.73
N ARG A 42 -4.31 8.57 -16.54
CA ARG A 42 -4.18 7.96 -15.23
C ARG A 42 -3.10 8.66 -14.43
N ILE A 43 -3.42 9.05 -13.21
CA ILE A 43 -2.50 9.68 -12.26
C ILE A 43 -2.22 8.64 -11.18
N GLU A 44 -0.95 8.25 -11.06
CA GLU A 44 -0.45 7.46 -9.94
C GLU A 44 0.36 8.40 -9.04
N LEU A 45 -0.09 8.57 -7.80
CA LEU A 45 0.56 9.48 -6.84
C LEU A 45 1.74 8.79 -6.15
N ILE A 46 1.53 7.55 -5.73
CA ILE A 46 2.53 6.69 -5.11
C ILE A 46 2.64 5.46 -6.00
N GLN A 47 3.86 5.12 -6.38
CA GLN A 47 4.17 3.98 -7.23
C GLN A 47 3.77 2.68 -6.52
N ASP A 48 3.10 1.78 -7.24
CA ASP A 48 2.70 0.44 -6.78
C ASP A 48 1.92 0.47 -5.45
N PHE A 49 1.10 1.51 -5.25
CA PHE A 49 0.20 1.68 -4.11
C PHE A 49 -1.05 0.81 -4.25
N GLU A 50 -0.84 -0.50 -4.32
CA GLU A 50 -1.88 -1.53 -4.37
C GLU A 50 -1.51 -2.74 -3.49
N MET A 51 -2.50 -3.58 -3.22
CA MET A 51 -2.33 -4.83 -2.48
C MET A 51 -2.81 -5.99 -3.36
N PRO A 52 -2.16 -7.16 -3.35
CA PRO A 52 -2.52 -8.27 -4.26
C PRO A 52 -3.97 -8.77 -4.17
N THR A 53 -4.64 -8.51 -3.05
CA THR A 53 -6.04 -8.96 -2.84
C THR A 53 -6.84 -7.87 -2.18
N VAL A 54 -6.67 -7.67 -0.88
CA VAL A 54 -7.40 -6.67 -0.11
C VAL A 54 -6.44 -6.03 0.88
N CYS A 55 -6.57 -4.72 1.05
CA CYS A 55 -5.98 -4.01 2.18
C CYS A 55 -6.99 -3.96 3.34
N THR A 56 -6.55 -4.31 4.54
CA THR A 56 -7.40 -4.27 5.75
C THR A 56 -7.27 -2.95 6.47
N THR A 57 -6.05 -2.48 6.70
CA THR A 57 -5.82 -1.20 7.39
C THR A 57 -4.74 -0.39 6.72
N ILE A 58 -4.88 0.94 6.83
CA ILE A 58 -3.91 1.93 6.37
C ILE A 58 -3.68 2.91 7.52
N LYS A 59 -2.42 3.17 7.83
CA LYS A 59 -2.01 4.12 8.87
C LYS A 59 -0.91 5.02 8.33
N VAL A 60 -0.96 6.27 8.73
CA VAL A 60 0.06 7.26 8.41
C VAL A 60 0.83 7.55 9.69
N SER A 61 2.15 7.61 9.56
CA SER A 61 3.04 8.01 10.65
C SER A 61 2.75 9.44 11.09
N LYS A 62 3.05 9.79 12.34
CA LYS A 62 2.72 11.13 12.90
C LYS A 62 3.48 12.25 12.19
N ASP A 63 4.68 11.96 11.72
CA ASP A 63 5.49 12.85 10.87
C ASP A 63 4.94 13.02 9.45
N GLY A 64 3.97 12.19 9.03
CA GLY A 64 3.39 12.21 7.69
C GLY A 64 4.30 11.65 6.59
N GLN A 65 5.48 11.11 6.94
CA GLN A 65 6.46 10.66 5.94
C GLN A 65 6.25 9.20 5.50
N TYR A 66 5.56 8.42 6.32
CA TYR A 66 5.39 6.99 6.08
C TYR A 66 3.92 6.59 6.08
N ILE A 67 3.54 5.79 5.09
CA ILE A 67 2.22 5.17 5.02
C ILE A 67 2.42 3.66 5.13
N LEU A 68 1.84 3.05 6.16
CA LEU A 68 1.82 1.61 6.33
C LEU A 68 0.45 1.06 5.95
N ALA A 69 0.46 0.04 5.10
CA ALA A 69 -0.74 -0.67 4.66
C ALA A 69 -0.59 -2.16 4.97
N THR A 70 -1.63 -2.78 5.51
CA THR A 70 -1.68 -4.21 5.77
C THR A 70 -2.63 -4.92 4.80
N GLY A 71 -2.26 -6.12 4.39
CA GLY A 71 -3.06 -6.95 3.47
C GLY A 71 -3.25 -8.37 3.97
N THR A 72 -4.28 -9.05 3.45
CA THR A 72 -4.74 -10.37 3.93
C THR A 72 -4.09 -11.55 3.20
N TYR A 73 -3.85 -11.44 1.89
CA TYR A 73 -3.28 -12.54 1.10
C TYR A 73 -1.77 -12.66 1.32
N LYS A 74 -1.37 -13.78 1.94
CA LYS A 74 -0.07 -13.93 2.64
C LYS A 74 0.15 -12.70 3.51
N PRO A 75 -0.39 -12.69 4.74
CA PRO A 75 -0.48 -11.50 5.59
C PRO A 75 0.79 -10.67 5.48
N ARG A 76 0.66 -9.40 5.15
CA ARG A 76 1.82 -8.56 4.82
C ARG A 76 1.60 -7.13 5.21
N VAL A 77 2.72 -6.46 5.47
CA VAL A 77 2.79 -5.02 5.70
C VAL A 77 3.67 -4.40 4.62
N ARG A 78 3.13 -3.40 3.93
CA ARG A 78 3.84 -2.55 2.99
C ARG A 78 4.03 -1.18 3.62
N CYS A 79 5.25 -0.66 3.56
CA CYS A 79 5.58 0.69 3.99
C CYS A 79 5.94 1.52 2.77
N TYR A 80 5.23 2.62 2.57
CA TYR A 80 5.43 3.57 1.49
C TYR A 80 6.02 4.86 2.04
N ASP A 81 6.99 5.41 1.31
CA ASP A 81 7.64 6.68 1.64
C ASP A 81 6.94 7.79 0.86
N THR A 82 6.44 8.81 1.55
CA THR A 82 5.71 9.92 0.91
C THR A 82 6.65 10.92 0.22
N TYR A 83 7.93 10.96 0.60
CA TYR A 83 8.92 11.82 -0.05
C TYR A 83 9.43 11.20 -1.35
N GLN A 84 9.66 9.88 -1.35
CA GLN A 84 10.10 9.14 -2.54
C GLN A 84 8.95 8.62 -3.40
N LEU A 85 7.70 8.76 -2.95
CA LEU A 85 6.47 8.34 -3.63
C LEU A 85 6.52 6.87 -4.11
N SER A 86 7.13 6.00 -3.31
CA SER A 86 7.36 4.60 -3.69
C SER A 86 7.33 3.66 -2.48
N LEU A 87 7.29 2.36 -2.77
CA LEU A 87 7.37 1.32 -1.75
C LEU A 87 8.78 1.29 -1.14
N LYS A 88 8.88 1.56 0.16
CA LYS A 88 10.13 1.48 0.92
C LYS A 88 10.49 0.04 1.24
N PHE A 89 9.52 -0.74 1.73
CA PHE A 89 9.69 -2.17 1.96
C PHE A 89 8.35 -2.89 2.07
N GLU A 90 8.42 -4.20 1.90
CA GLU A 90 7.33 -5.13 2.13
C GLU A 90 7.80 -6.29 3.00
N ARG A 91 6.95 -6.73 3.94
CA ARG A 91 7.22 -7.85 4.85
C ARG A 91 5.99 -8.72 5.01
N CYS A 92 6.19 -10.03 5.00
CA CYS A 92 5.15 -10.99 5.35
C CYS A 92 5.08 -11.16 6.88
N LEU A 93 3.89 -11.43 7.38
CA LEU A 93 3.54 -11.70 8.75
C LEU A 93 3.02 -13.13 8.84
N ASP A 94 3.25 -13.77 9.98
CA ASP A 94 2.86 -15.16 10.20
C ASP A 94 1.34 -15.31 10.37
N SER A 95 0.66 -14.23 10.76
CA SER A 95 -0.78 -14.20 10.99
C SER A 95 -1.42 -12.95 10.39
N GLU A 96 -2.72 -13.04 10.16
CA GLU A 96 -3.54 -11.92 9.72
C GLU A 96 -3.53 -10.79 10.75
N VAL A 97 -3.60 -9.56 10.26
CA VAL A 97 -3.67 -8.35 11.08
C VAL A 97 -5.08 -7.79 11.02
N VAL A 98 -5.74 -7.73 12.18
CA VAL A 98 -7.04 -7.10 12.35
C VAL A 98 -6.88 -5.58 12.33
N THR A 99 -5.95 -5.07 13.14
CA THR A 99 -5.67 -3.64 13.23
C THR A 99 -4.20 -3.38 13.45
N PHE A 100 -3.75 -2.23 12.99
CA PHE A 100 -2.36 -1.79 13.06
C PHE A 100 -2.29 -0.38 13.64
N GLU A 101 -1.31 -0.11 14.49
CA GLU A 101 -1.07 1.22 15.07
C GLU A 101 0.42 1.54 15.09
N ILE A 102 0.78 2.77 14.72
CA ILE A 102 2.17 3.25 14.74
C ILE A 102 2.38 3.94 16.09
N LEU A 103 3.36 3.48 16.86
CA LEU A 103 3.61 4.00 18.22
C LEU A 103 4.61 5.15 18.21
N SER A 104 5.61 5.06 17.33
CA SER A 104 6.64 6.08 17.17
C SER A 104 6.17 7.21 16.26
N ASP A 105 6.97 8.28 16.19
CA ASP A 105 6.75 9.35 15.21
C ASP A 105 7.21 8.96 13.80
N ASP A 106 7.92 7.84 13.69
CA ASP A 106 8.39 7.18 12.47
C ASP A 106 7.82 5.75 12.34
N TYR A 107 8.26 5.01 11.31
CA TYR A 107 7.85 3.60 11.10
C TYR A 107 8.60 2.58 11.98
N SER A 108 9.48 3.01 12.90
CA SER A 108 10.38 2.09 13.62
C SER A 108 9.67 1.19 14.63
N LYS A 109 8.55 1.64 15.19
CA LYS A 109 7.75 0.90 16.17
C LYS A 109 6.28 0.94 15.79
N GLY A 110 5.69 -0.23 15.63
CA GLY A 110 4.27 -0.41 15.37
C GLY A 110 3.73 -1.64 16.07
N LEU A 111 2.44 -1.61 16.39
CA LEU A 111 1.69 -2.70 16.99
C LEU A 111 0.75 -3.27 15.94
N ALA A 112 0.80 -4.58 15.72
CA ALA A 112 -0.16 -5.30 14.90
C ALA A 112 -0.98 -6.23 15.80
N LEU A 113 -2.30 -6.05 15.80
CA LEU A 113 -3.22 -6.94 16.49
C LEU A 113 -3.60 -8.10 15.57
N SER A 114 -3.33 -9.32 16.01
CA SER A 114 -3.75 -10.54 15.33
C SER A 114 -5.06 -11.08 15.94
N PRO A 115 -5.93 -11.76 15.16
CA PRO A 115 -7.14 -12.37 15.70
C PRO A 115 -6.86 -13.62 16.55
N ARG A 116 -5.61 -14.11 16.61
CA ARG A 116 -5.23 -15.21 17.50
C ARG A 116 -5.05 -14.69 18.94
N PRO A 117 -5.46 -15.46 19.96
CA PRO A 117 -5.37 -15.05 21.37
C PRO A 117 -3.92 -14.84 21.86
N GLU A 118 -2.94 -15.34 21.12
CA GLU A 118 -1.53 -14.98 21.31
C GLU A 118 -1.23 -13.66 20.58
N GLY A 119 -1.42 -12.53 21.28
CA GLY A 119 -1.00 -11.22 20.80
C GLY A 119 0.52 -11.22 20.55
N GLN A 120 0.93 -11.22 19.27
CA GLN A 120 2.33 -11.27 18.90
C GLN A 120 2.92 -9.85 18.89
N TRP A 121 3.83 -9.58 19.82
CA TRP A 121 4.61 -8.34 19.87
C TRP A 121 5.76 -8.44 18.87
N ARG A 122 5.86 -7.51 17.92
CA ARG A 122 7.03 -7.43 17.02
C ARG A 122 7.52 -6.01 16.86
N ASN A 123 8.80 -5.80 17.14
CA ASN A 123 9.50 -4.56 16.80
C ASN A 123 9.81 -4.57 15.30
N PHE A 124 9.46 -3.51 14.58
CA PHE A 124 9.78 -3.40 13.16
C PHE A 124 11.28 -3.36 12.88
N SER A 125 12.09 -2.86 13.82
CA SER A 125 13.55 -2.93 13.75
C SER A 125 14.09 -4.37 13.68
N SER A 126 13.44 -5.32 14.36
CA SER A 126 13.83 -6.75 14.31
C SER A 126 13.45 -7.46 13.01
N LEU A 127 12.61 -6.84 12.17
CA LEU A 127 12.20 -7.36 10.86
C LEU A 127 13.14 -6.93 9.72
N GLN A 128 14.23 -6.21 10.01
CA GLN A 128 15.26 -5.83 9.03
C GLN A 128 16.21 -6.98 8.67
N HIS A 129 16.12 -8.15 9.31
CA HIS A 129 17.07 -9.28 9.13
C HIS A 129 16.46 -10.59 8.62
N GLN A 130 15.30 -10.57 7.96
CA GLN A 130 14.88 -11.73 7.16
C GLN A 130 15.33 -11.56 5.71
N PRO A 131 16.24 -12.41 5.20
CA PRO A 131 16.57 -12.44 3.78
C PRO A 131 15.32 -12.85 2.99
N PRO A 132 15.19 -12.39 1.73
CA PRO A 132 14.12 -12.85 0.86
C PRO A 132 14.26 -14.37 0.65
N GLU A 133 13.26 -15.14 1.08
CA GLU A 133 13.15 -16.55 0.68
C GLU A 133 12.91 -16.61 -0.83
N PHE A 134 14.00 -16.81 -1.59
CA PHE A 134 13.93 -17.25 -2.97
C PHE A 134 13.39 -18.69 -2.97
N LYS A 135 12.23 -18.88 -3.60
CA LYS A 135 11.79 -20.19 -4.11
C LYS A 135 12.35 -20.40 -5.51
#